data_AF-A0A7J7KKB1-F1
#
_entry.id   AF-A0A7J7KKB1-F1
#
_cell.length_a   1.000
_cell.length_b   1.000
_cell.length_c   1.000
_cell.angle_alpha   90.00
_cell.angle_beta   90.00
_cell.angle_gamma   90.00
#
_symmetry.space_group_name_H-M   'P 1'
#
loop_
_entity.id
_entity.type
_entity.pdbx_description
1 polymer ?
#
loop_
_entity_poly.entity_id
_entity_poly.type
_entity_poly.pdbx_seq_one_letter_code
_entity_poly.pdbx_strand_id
1 'polypeptide(L)'
;MGSFMSSALEDNMRKQQEFMLANQLLMLERNINMQNAMRERMMATQVARARDLVHWTGSFYGLCVLGLGTAAVKGHKPHLLAPLIPLGFVVGYQWDMAYNGKLKRVTREAENILESEMDLLSIANGMPDLAEIERRRKMAEKDSTK
;
A
#
# COMPACT_ATOMS: atom_id res chain seq x y z
N MET A 1 40.65 -18.95 47.63
CA MET A 1 40.04 -17.74 47.01
C MET A 1 39.84 -17.86 45.48
N GLY A 2 39.82 -19.06 44.88
CA GLY A 2 39.57 -19.23 43.43
C GLY A 2 38.09 -19.41 43.03
N SER A 3 37.27 -19.98 43.93
CA SER A 3 35.85 -20.27 43.68
C SER A 3 34.95 -19.03 43.58
N PHE A 4 35.30 -17.95 44.28
CA PHE A 4 34.53 -16.69 44.25
C PHE A 4 34.80 -15.88 42.98
N MET A 5 35.99 -16.00 42.40
CA MET A 5 36.35 -15.35 41.14
C MET A 5 35.66 -16.03 39.96
N SER A 6 35.64 -17.37 39.92
CA SER A 6 34.94 -18.12 38.87
C SER A 6 33.43 -17.93 38.93
N SER A 7 32.83 -17.93 40.12
CA SER A 7 31.39 -17.67 40.28
C SER A 7 31.00 -16.25 39.88
N ALA A 8 31.80 -15.23 40.25
CA ALA A 8 31.55 -13.85 39.85
C ALA A 8 31.69 -13.63 38.34
N LEU A 9 32.59 -14.37 37.68
CA LEU A 9 32.81 -14.31 36.23
C LEU A 9 31.68 -15.02 35.46
N GLU A 10 31.19 -16.14 35.99
CA GLU A 10 30.04 -16.89 35.45
C GLU A 10 28.73 -16.11 35.60
N ASP A 11 28.50 -15.45 36.74
CA ASP A 11 27.37 -14.54 36.94
C ASP A 11 27.43 -13.33 35.99
N ASN A 12 28.63 -12.81 35.69
CA ASN A 12 28.80 -11.68 34.76
C ASN A 12 28.59 -12.11 33.30
N MET A 13 29.06 -13.31 32.92
CA MET A 13 28.79 -13.92 31.62
C MET A 13 27.29 -14.18 31.41
N ARG A 14 26.60 -14.68 32.45
CA ARG A 14 25.15 -14.90 32.41
C ARG A 14 24.37 -13.59 32.27
N LYS A 15 24.72 -12.57 33.05
CA LYS A 15 24.17 -11.20 32.88
C LYS A 15 24.44 -10.61 31.51
N GLN A 16 25.62 -10.86 30.94
CA GLN A 16 25.96 -10.42 29.59
C GLN A 16 25.10 -11.14 28.53
N GLN A 17 24.87 -12.45 28.67
CA GLN A 17 23.96 -13.19 27.81
C GLN A 17 22.51 -12.70 27.92
N GLU A 18 22.03 -12.48 29.14
CA GLU A 18 20.69 -11.91 29.39
C GLU A 18 20.56 -10.51 28.78
N PHE A 19 21.59 -9.66 28.91
CA PHE A 19 21.63 -8.33 28.28
C PHE A 19 21.69 -8.39 26.76
N MET A 20 22.41 -9.36 26.17
CA MET A 20 22.43 -9.58 24.73
C MET A 20 21.06 -10.03 24.21
N LEU A 21 20.40 -10.98 24.89
CA LEU A 21 19.05 -11.44 24.53
C LEU A 21 18.02 -10.31 24.67
N ALA A 22 18.06 -9.55 25.77
CA ALA A 22 17.19 -8.41 25.99
C ALA A 22 17.36 -7.34 24.89
N ASN A 23 18.59 -7.06 24.46
CA ASN A 23 18.84 -6.14 23.34
C ASN A 23 18.32 -6.67 22.00
N GLN A 24 18.48 -7.97 21.72
CA GLN A 24 17.95 -8.58 20.50
C GLN A 24 16.42 -8.49 20.45
N LEU A 25 15.75 -8.78 21.57
CA LEU A 25 14.30 -8.64 21.70
C LEU A 25 13.87 -7.19 21.51
N LEU A 26 14.57 -6.24 22.15
CA LEU A 26 14.29 -4.81 21.99
C LEU A 26 14.46 -4.33 20.55
N MET A 27 15.50 -4.80 19.86
CA MET A 27 15.71 -4.48 18.44
C MET A 27 14.60 -5.07 17.56
N LEU A 28 14.15 -6.29 17.84
CA LEU A 28 13.06 -6.94 17.11
C LEU A 28 11.73 -6.23 17.32
N GLU A 29 11.42 -5.87 18.57
CA GLU A 29 10.22 -5.10 18.91
C GLU A 29 10.20 -3.74 18.19
N ARG A 30 11.33 -3.02 18.19
CA ARG A 30 11.47 -1.76 17.44
C ARG A 30 11.27 -1.93 15.94
N ASN A 31 11.79 -2.99 15.35
CA ASN A 31 11.62 -3.28 13.92
C ASN A 31 10.14 -3.54 13.58
N ILE A 32 9.45 -4.36 14.37
CA ILE A 32 8.02 -4.64 14.19
C ILE A 32 7.20 -3.36 14.34
N ASN A 33 7.47 -2.58 15.40
CA ASN A 33 6.77 -1.33 15.63
C ASN A 33 7.00 -0.32 14.47
N MET A 34 8.23 -0.22 13.98
CA MET A 34 8.56 0.62 12.84
C MET A 34 7.82 0.17 11.57
N GLN A 35 7.75 -1.13 11.30
CA GLN A 35 7.01 -1.68 10.15
C GLN A 35 5.51 -1.38 10.25
N ASN A 36 4.92 -1.57 11.44
CA ASN A 36 3.51 -1.27 11.67
C ASN A 36 3.23 0.22 11.51
N ALA A 37 4.05 1.09 12.09
CA ALA A 37 3.92 2.54 11.94
C ALA A 37 4.06 2.99 10.48
N MET A 38 4.99 2.42 9.72
CA MET A 38 5.13 2.70 8.28
C MET A 38 3.91 2.23 7.49
N ARG A 39 3.37 1.04 7.78
CA ARG A 39 2.15 0.52 7.17
C ARG A 39 0.95 1.42 7.45
N GLU A 40 0.75 1.80 8.71
CA GLU A 40 -0.32 2.72 9.12
C GLU A 40 -0.19 4.08 8.43
N ARG A 41 1.02 4.63 8.34
CA ARG A 41 1.29 5.88 7.61
C ARG A 41 0.98 5.76 6.13
N MET A 42 1.40 4.67 5.48
CA MET A 42 1.08 4.43 4.07
C MET A 42 -0.43 4.35 3.83
N MET A 43 -1.17 3.65 4.70
CA MET A 43 -2.63 3.59 4.65
C MET A 43 -3.27 4.96 4.87
N ALA A 44 -2.81 5.73 5.86
CA ALA A 44 -3.29 7.08 6.12
C ALA A 44 -3.05 8.03 4.94
N THR A 45 -1.87 7.97 4.31
CA THR A 45 -1.56 8.75 3.09
C THR A 45 -2.47 8.37 1.93
N GLN A 46 -2.79 7.08 1.74
CA GLN A 46 -3.73 6.66 0.71
C GLN A 46 -5.13 7.23 0.94
N VAL A 47 -5.63 7.18 2.17
CA VAL A 47 -6.93 7.77 2.53
C VAL A 47 -6.90 9.30 2.33
N ALA A 48 -5.83 9.97 2.74
CA ALA A 48 -5.68 11.41 2.54
C ALA A 48 -5.70 11.78 1.06
N ARG A 49 -4.99 11.04 0.20
CA ARG A 49 -5.02 11.23 -1.26
C ARG A 49 -6.40 11.02 -1.85
N ALA A 50 -7.13 9.99 -1.40
CA ALA A 50 -8.50 9.76 -1.86
C ALA A 50 -9.43 10.94 -1.49
N ARG A 51 -9.30 11.48 -0.27
CA ARG A 51 -10.09 12.65 0.18
C ARG A 51 -9.76 13.90 -0.63
N ASP A 52 -8.48 14.18 -0.84
CA ASP A 52 -8.04 15.33 -1.64
C ASP A 52 -8.59 15.24 -3.08
N LEU A 53 -8.54 14.04 -3.68
CA LEU A 53 -9.10 13.80 -5.01
C LEU A 53 -10.61 14.05 -5.07
N VAL A 54 -11.38 13.72 -4.02
CA VAL A 54 -12.81 14.04 -3.94
C VAL A 54 -13.04 15.55 -3.91
N HIS A 55 -12.26 16.31 -3.16
CA HIS A 55 -12.38 17.77 -3.15
C HIS A 55 -12.05 18.38 -4.51
N TRP A 56 -10.99 17.91 -5.15
CA TRP A 56 -10.59 18.36 -6.48
C TRP A 56 -11.64 18.00 -7.55
N THR A 57 -12.03 16.73 -7.66
CA THR A 57 -13.02 16.26 -8.64
C THR A 57 -14.41 16.83 -8.37
N GLY A 58 -14.81 16.95 -7.10
CA GLY A 58 -16.09 17.54 -6.70
C GLY A 58 -16.19 19.02 -7.03
N SER A 59 -15.10 19.78 -6.87
CA SER A 59 -15.07 21.19 -7.27
C SER A 59 -15.20 21.35 -8.79
N PHE A 60 -14.49 20.52 -9.55
CA PHE A 60 -14.62 20.47 -11.01
C PHE A 60 -16.04 20.11 -11.45
N TYR A 61 -16.63 19.07 -10.84
CA TYR A 61 -18.00 18.66 -11.12
C TYR A 61 -19.00 19.78 -10.81
N GLY A 62 -18.86 20.48 -9.69
CA GLY A 62 -19.68 21.64 -9.36
C GLY A 62 -19.61 22.73 -10.43
N LEU A 63 -18.40 23.03 -10.94
CA LEU A 63 -18.21 24.00 -12.02
C LEU A 63 -18.87 23.53 -13.33
N CYS A 64 -18.75 22.25 -13.67
CA CYS A 64 -19.45 21.66 -14.83
C CYS A 64 -20.97 21.72 -14.69
N VAL A 65 -21.51 21.42 -13.51
CA VAL A 65 -22.96 21.50 -13.24
C VAL A 65 -23.46 22.93 -13.43
N LEU A 66 -22.75 23.94 -12.93
CA LEU A 66 -23.12 25.34 -13.10
C LEU A 66 -23.02 25.78 -14.57
N GLY A 67 -21.92 25.44 -15.26
CA GLY A 67 -21.70 25.82 -16.66
C GLY A 67 -22.68 25.15 -17.61
N LEU A 68 -22.83 23.82 -17.54
CA LEU A 68 -23.77 23.07 -18.38
C LEU A 68 -25.22 23.32 -17.97
N GLY A 69 -25.50 23.50 -16.68
CA GLY A 69 -26.83 23.82 -16.17
C GLY A 69 -27.36 25.15 -16.72
N THR A 70 -26.56 26.21 -16.63
CA THR A 70 -26.94 27.52 -17.18
C THR A 70 -27.09 27.48 -18.70
N ALA A 71 -26.21 26.77 -19.42
CA ALA A 71 -26.30 26.59 -20.86
C ALA A 71 -27.55 25.79 -21.29
N ALA A 72 -27.89 24.73 -20.56
CA ALA A 72 -29.06 23.89 -20.83
C ALA A 72 -30.37 24.65 -20.60
N VAL A 73 -30.45 25.41 -19.51
CA VAL A 73 -31.63 26.23 -19.17
C VAL A 73 -31.81 27.36 -20.17
N LYS A 74 -30.77 28.16 -20.43
CA LYS A 74 -30.84 29.31 -21.35
C LYS A 74 -31.03 28.89 -22.81
N GLY A 75 -30.45 27.75 -23.20
CA GLY A 75 -30.54 27.21 -24.55
C GLY A 75 -31.76 26.32 -24.78
N HIS A 76 -32.57 26.01 -23.75
CA HIS A 76 -33.63 25.00 -23.77
C HIS A 76 -33.17 23.65 -24.34
N LYS A 77 -31.92 23.26 -24.06
CA LYS A 77 -31.26 22.07 -24.61
C LYS A 77 -30.85 21.13 -23.47
N PRO A 78 -31.76 20.26 -22.97
CA PRO A 78 -31.48 19.40 -21.82
C PRO A 78 -30.39 18.36 -22.10
N HIS A 79 -30.15 17.98 -23.36
CA HIS A 79 -29.10 17.03 -23.74
C HIS A 79 -27.67 17.50 -23.40
N LEU A 80 -27.46 18.81 -23.20
CA LEU A 80 -26.19 19.35 -22.75
C LEU A 80 -25.79 18.87 -21.34
N LEU A 81 -26.74 18.35 -20.56
CA LEU A 81 -26.49 17.76 -19.24
C LEU A 81 -26.03 16.30 -19.32
N ALA A 82 -26.09 15.65 -20.48
CA ALA A 82 -25.70 14.25 -20.65
C ALA A 82 -24.30 13.92 -20.10
N PRO A 83 -23.26 14.76 -20.26
CA PRO A 83 -21.94 14.50 -19.69
C PRO A 83 -21.89 14.49 -18.15
N LEU A 84 -22.87 15.09 -17.47
CA LEU A 84 -22.91 15.10 -16.00
C LEU A 84 -23.19 13.71 -15.42
N ILE A 85 -23.85 12.82 -16.15
CA ILE A 85 -24.14 11.46 -15.68
C ILE A 85 -22.84 10.65 -15.50
N PRO A 86 -21.99 10.46 -16.52
CA PRO A 86 -20.74 9.73 -16.34
C PRO A 86 -19.79 10.45 -15.38
N LEU A 87 -19.74 11.79 -15.38
CA LEU A 87 -18.93 12.55 -14.41
C LEU A 87 -19.41 12.33 -12.97
N GLY A 88 -20.72 12.36 -12.74
CA GLY A 88 -21.32 12.10 -11.43
C GLY A 88 -21.02 10.70 -10.93
N PHE A 89 -21.00 9.70 -11.82
CA PHE A 89 -20.61 8.33 -11.47
C PHE A 89 -19.16 8.26 -10.97
N VAL A 90 -18.23 8.94 -11.65
CA VAL A 90 -16.82 9.00 -11.23
C VAL A 90 -16.69 9.69 -9.86
N VAL A 91 -17.33 10.84 -9.66
CA VAL A 91 -17.28 11.55 -8.37
C VAL A 91 -17.89 10.71 -7.24
N GLY A 92 -19.01 10.05 -7.50
CA GLY A 92 -19.65 9.15 -6.54
C GLY A 92 -18.74 7.97 -6.15
N TYR A 93 -18.02 7.40 -7.12
CA TYR A 93 -17.02 6.37 -6.87
C TYR A 93 -15.88 6.89 -5.97
N GLN A 94 -15.33 8.07 -6.27
CA GLN A 94 -14.27 8.67 -5.46
C GLN A 94 -14.74 8.96 -4.03
N TRP A 95 -15.98 9.45 -3.89
CA TRP A 95 -16.59 9.72 -2.59
C TRP A 95 -16.71 8.44 -1.74
N ASP A 96 -17.21 7.35 -2.33
CA ASP A 96 -17.35 6.05 -1.68
C ASP A 96 -15.98 5.45 -1.30
N MET A 97 -14.93 5.75 -2.09
CA MET A 97 -13.54 5.40 -1.80
C MET A 97 -12.95 6.19 -0.63
N ALA A 98 -13.24 7.48 -0.52
CA ALA A 98 -12.62 8.37 0.46
C ALA A 98 -13.29 8.36 1.85
N TYR A 99 -14.61 8.21 1.91
CA TYR A 99 -15.38 8.42 3.14
C TYR A 99 -16.14 7.18 3.63
N ASN A 100 -16.42 6.23 2.74
CA ASN A 100 -17.26 5.11 3.08
C ASN A 100 -16.45 3.80 3.17
N GLY A 101 -17.04 2.67 2.76
CA GLY A 101 -16.49 1.34 2.95
C GLY A 101 -15.76 0.75 1.75
N LYS A 102 -15.58 1.46 0.62
CA LYS A 102 -15.00 0.83 -0.59
C LYS A 102 -13.60 0.29 -0.35
N LEU A 103 -12.73 1.02 0.34
CA LEU A 103 -11.40 0.53 0.70
C LEU A 103 -11.47 -0.75 1.56
N LYS A 104 -12.36 -0.79 2.56
CA LYS A 104 -12.59 -2.00 3.37
C LYS A 104 -13.08 -3.18 2.53
N ARG A 105 -13.96 -2.94 1.55
CA ARG A 105 -14.43 -3.99 0.64
C ARG A 105 -13.31 -4.50 -0.27
N VAL A 106 -12.46 -3.62 -0.77
CA VAL A 106 -11.28 -4.01 -1.57
C VAL A 106 -10.29 -4.79 -0.72
N THR A 107 -10.05 -4.40 0.53
CA THR A 107 -9.20 -5.16 1.46
C THR A 107 -9.77 -6.56 1.70
N ARG A 108 -11.08 -6.68 1.96
CA ARG A 108 -11.74 -7.98 2.13
C ARG A 108 -11.67 -8.85 0.88
N GLU A 109 -11.80 -8.24 -0.30
CA GLU A 109 -11.63 -8.97 -1.56
C GLU A 109 -10.20 -9.49 -1.72
N ALA A 110 -9.21 -8.66 -1.37
CA ALA A 110 -7.80 -9.07 -1.38
C ALA A 110 -7.53 -10.21 -0.39
N GLU A 111 -8.14 -10.18 0.80
CA GLU A 111 -8.11 -11.29 1.76
C GLU A 111 -8.72 -12.56 1.16
N ASN A 112 -9.89 -12.46 0.52
CA ASN A 112 -10.53 -13.59 -0.15
C ASN A 112 -9.64 -14.20 -1.26
N ILE A 113 -8.98 -13.36 -2.05
CA ILE A 113 -8.06 -13.82 -3.11
C ILE A 113 -6.87 -14.57 -2.51
N LEU A 114 -6.29 -14.06 -1.41
CA LEU A 114 -5.17 -14.72 -0.74
C LEU A 114 -5.56 -16.07 -0.12
N GLU A 115 -6.79 -16.19 0.39
CA GLU A 115 -7.26 -17.41 1.07
C GLU A 115 -7.83 -18.46 0.11
N SER A 116 -8.59 -18.04 -0.91
CA SER A 116 -9.43 -18.95 -1.72
C SER A 116 -9.10 -18.97 -3.21
N GLU A 117 -8.43 -17.93 -3.73
CA GLU A 117 -8.17 -17.76 -5.18
C GLU A 117 -6.67 -17.55 -5.46
N MET A 118 -5.80 -18.25 -4.71
CA MET A 118 -4.35 -18.08 -4.81
C MET A 118 -3.79 -18.39 -6.23
N ASP A 119 -4.53 -19.14 -7.04
CA ASP A 119 -4.19 -19.41 -8.45
C ASP A 119 -4.19 -18.14 -9.32
N LEU A 120 -5.00 -17.12 -8.97
CA LEU A 120 -4.99 -15.81 -9.63
C LEU A 120 -3.69 -15.02 -9.40
N LEU A 121 -2.92 -15.40 -8.38
CA LEU A 121 -1.64 -14.77 -8.05
C LEU A 121 -0.47 -15.41 -8.80
N SER A 122 -0.73 -16.39 -9.68
CA SER A 122 0.29 -16.99 -10.53
C SER A 122 0.90 -15.91 -11.43
N ILE A 123 2.19 -15.62 -11.20
CA ILE A 123 2.96 -14.73 -12.05
C ILE A 123 3.16 -15.45 -13.39
N ALA A 124 2.95 -14.77 -14.52
CA ALA A 124 3.25 -15.32 -15.83
C ALA A 124 4.73 -15.78 -15.88
N ASN A 125 4.96 -17.05 -16.25
CA ASN A 125 6.23 -17.79 -16.19
C ASN A 125 6.71 -18.26 -14.79
N GLY A 126 5.89 -18.16 -13.75
CA GLY A 126 6.24 -18.60 -12.40
C GLY A 126 7.31 -17.74 -11.73
N MET A 127 7.88 -18.22 -10.62
CA MET A 127 9.01 -17.55 -10.00
C MET A 127 10.25 -17.70 -10.90
N PRO A 128 11.03 -16.61 -11.14
CA PRO A 128 12.25 -16.70 -11.92
C PRO A 128 13.21 -17.72 -11.30
N ASP A 129 13.51 -18.78 -12.04
CA ASP A 129 14.51 -19.75 -11.64
C ASP A 129 15.92 -19.13 -11.73
N LEU A 130 16.84 -19.59 -10.88
CA LEU A 130 18.23 -19.13 -10.87
C LEU A 130 18.86 -19.28 -12.26
N ALA A 131 18.53 -20.36 -12.98
CA ALA A 131 19.00 -20.60 -14.34
C ALA A 131 18.50 -19.54 -15.34
N GLU A 132 17.30 -19.00 -15.14
CA GLU A 132 16.77 -17.91 -15.97
C GLU A 132 17.44 -16.57 -15.63
N ILE A 133 17.67 -16.30 -14.35
CA ILE A 133 18.41 -15.10 -13.91
C ILE A 133 19.83 -15.11 -14.49
N GLU A 134 20.51 -16.26 -14.46
CA GLU A 134 21.86 -16.39 -14.99
C GLU A 134 21.91 -16.28 -16.52
N ARG A 135 20.92 -16.84 -17.23
CA ARG A 135 20.76 -16.64 -18.68
C ARG A 135 20.57 -15.15 -19.03
N ARG A 136 19.70 -14.44 -18.31
CA ARG A 136 19.46 -13.00 -18.51
C ARG A 136 20.72 -12.17 -18.26
N ARG A 137 21.52 -12.51 -17.22
CA ARG A 137 22.81 -11.85 -16.96
C ARG A 137 23.79 -12.04 -18.12
N LYS A 138 23.97 -13.28 -18.62
CA LYS A 138 24.88 -13.58 -19.74
C LYS A 138 24.45 -12.91 -21.05
N MET A 139 23.15 -12.74 -21.27
CA MET A 139 22.64 -12.00 -22.45
C MET A 139 22.93 -10.50 -22.32
N ALA A 140 22.72 -9.90 -21.14
CA ALA A 140 23.03 -8.50 -20.89
C ALA A 140 24.53 -8.18 -21.06
N GLU A 141 25.41 -9.07 -20.58
CA GLU A 141 26.87 -8.95 -20.78
C GLU A 141 27.25 -9.04 -22.28
N LYS A 142 26.59 -9.89 -23.05
CA LYS A 142 26.85 -10.00 -24.51
C LYS A 142 26.41 -8.75 -25.28
N ASP A 143 25.30 -8.13 -24.89
CA ASP A 143 24.80 -6.91 -25.54
C ASP A 143 25.62 -5.67 -25.16
N SER A 144 26.23 -5.62 -23.97
CA SER A 144 27.14 -4.52 -23.58
C SER A 144 28.51 -4.58 -24.25
N THR A 145 28.82 -5.70 -24.93
CA THR A 145 30.12 -5.93 -25.59
C THR A 145 30.04 -5.77 -27.12
N LYS A 146 28.87 -5.38 -27.65
CA LYS A 146 28.67 -4.94 -29.04
C LYS A 146 28.69 -3.42 -29.13
#